data_AF-A0A9W6R6F7-F1
#
_entry.id   AF-A0A9W6R6F7-F1
#
_cell.length_a   1.000
_cell.length_b   1.000
_cell.length_c   1.000
_cell.angle_alpha   90.00
_cell.angle_beta   90.00
_cell.angle_gamma   90.00
#
_symmetry.space_group_name_H-M   'P 1'
#
loop_
_entity.id
_entity.type
_entity.pdbx_description
1 polymer ?
#
loop_
_entity_poly.entity_id
_entity_poly.type
_entity_poly.pdbx_seq_one_letter_code
_entity_poly.pdbx_strand_id
1 'polypeptide(L)'
;MPNATADTARTATRNLILDYYDRLPAVIDRYVPDPAPVEQAGAFTPGFALPELDDGVREYFSVAGADLHHLGEYGDSRLMLLDLMRNPGTNTTKTLASLLIVARAVEYIRRTGNSVLIFSPTSANKGTALRDAVWRAISTGLAGREQLRIVTLAPKSCVDKLRSSPLSAEDDLRELNPVLVYDGAQPEDVKLLGKRFVEQHGAWLAERHGSRMWFSLELRNYVIADAARAFLEQDITPARAGQGRVHAHAVSSAFGLLGYSLGREVLEEQGIARAEDRAGYLLVQHLGTPDMVLSLHYGSHDRSAMPEYTVDTETGLYVQHASPHFPQVTFDPEEVLDPTFYTRAPVTSAEMNPLIETYGGAGIVVSLAECLRRYPVLRPWYAGTSRPLPGDFRTVREWSLVMATTGVLNALDRGLIKSGGEVVVHGSGFYTTADYMPLEREAMTVVRTVDDIVAALT
;
A
#
# COMPACT_ATOMS: atom_id res chain seq x y z
N MET A 1 6.75 -38.87 -7.76
CA MET A 1 7.93 -38.05 -8.09
C MET A 1 7.50 -37.05 -9.14
N PRO A 2 7.46 -35.74 -8.85
CA PRO A 2 7.07 -34.76 -9.86
C PRO A 2 8.23 -34.54 -10.82
N ASN A 3 7.95 -34.73 -12.12
CA ASN A 3 8.86 -34.39 -13.20
C ASN A 3 9.05 -32.87 -13.22
N ALA A 4 10.25 -32.44 -12.87
CA ALA A 4 10.74 -31.09 -13.14
C ALA A 4 11.04 -30.96 -14.64
N THR A 5 10.02 -30.69 -15.45
CA THR A 5 10.23 -30.01 -16.73
C THR A 5 10.22 -28.52 -16.43
N ALA A 6 11.42 -27.94 -16.41
CA ALA A 6 11.67 -26.53 -16.25
C ALA A 6 10.97 -25.72 -17.35
N ASP A 7 9.76 -25.25 -17.07
CA ASP A 7 9.35 -23.95 -17.60
C ASP A 7 10.18 -22.94 -16.82
N THR A 8 11.22 -22.38 -17.45
CA THR A 8 12.10 -21.38 -16.84
C THR A 8 11.22 -20.32 -16.19
N ALA A 9 11.18 -20.32 -14.85
CA ALA A 9 10.47 -19.32 -14.07
C ALA A 9 10.97 -17.96 -14.54
N ARG A 10 10.14 -17.23 -15.31
CA ARG A 10 10.45 -15.88 -15.75
C ARG A 10 10.34 -14.97 -14.53
N THR A 11 11.35 -15.04 -13.66
CA THR A 11 11.64 -13.99 -12.70
C THR A 11 12.19 -12.82 -13.49
N ALA A 12 11.42 -11.74 -13.55
CA ALA A 12 11.89 -10.50 -14.15
C ALA A 12 11.84 -9.41 -13.10
N THR A 13 13.03 -8.89 -12.78
CA THR A 13 13.21 -7.71 -11.95
C THR A 13 13.21 -6.46 -12.83
N ARG A 14 12.42 -5.46 -12.44
CA ARG A 14 12.35 -4.15 -13.08
C ARG A 14 12.32 -3.05 -12.03
N ASN A 15 12.73 -1.86 -12.42
CA ASN A 15 12.48 -0.66 -11.64
C ASN A 15 11.19 -0.01 -12.16
N LEU A 16 10.13 -0.06 -11.36
CA LEU A 16 8.79 0.37 -11.78
C LEU A 16 8.69 1.87 -12.09
N ILE A 17 9.62 2.69 -11.60
CA ILE A 17 9.64 4.12 -11.91
C ILE A 17 10.57 4.38 -13.07
N LEU A 18 11.82 3.92 -13.02
CA LEU A 18 12.83 4.24 -14.04
C LEU A 18 12.53 3.57 -15.39
N ASP A 19 12.07 2.32 -15.40
CA ASP A 19 11.82 1.58 -16.64
C ASP A 19 10.55 2.06 -17.35
N TYR A 20 9.67 2.78 -16.64
CA TYR A 20 8.37 3.26 -17.14
C TYR A 20 8.17 4.76 -16.98
N TYR A 21 9.26 5.50 -16.76
CA TYR A 21 9.21 6.92 -16.43
C TYR A 21 8.55 7.75 -17.53
N ASP A 22 8.83 7.39 -18.77
CA ASP A 22 8.31 8.00 -19.99
C ASP A 22 6.79 7.84 -20.14
N ARG A 23 6.19 6.85 -19.48
CA ARG A 23 4.74 6.62 -19.49
C ARG A 23 3.99 7.36 -18.40
N LEU A 24 4.66 7.76 -17.32
CA LEU A 24 4.03 8.47 -16.19
C LEU A 24 3.32 9.77 -16.60
N PRO A 25 3.84 10.60 -17.53
CA PRO A 25 3.11 11.78 -18.02
C PRO A 25 1.73 11.45 -18.58
N ALA A 26 1.59 10.39 -19.39
CA ALA A 26 0.30 10.00 -19.94
C ALA A 26 -0.69 9.54 -18.84
N VAL A 27 -0.19 8.87 -17.79
CA VAL A 27 -1.00 8.49 -16.63
C VAL A 27 -1.47 9.73 -15.86
N ILE A 28 -0.57 10.72 -15.67
CA ILE A 28 -0.88 11.99 -15.02
C ILE A 28 -1.93 12.75 -15.82
N ASP A 29 -1.71 12.96 -17.12
CA ASP A 29 -2.63 13.71 -17.99
C ASP A 29 -4.03 13.10 -18.03
N ARG A 30 -4.12 11.77 -17.94
CA ARG A 30 -5.40 11.06 -17.90
C ARG A 30 -6.14 11.22 -16.57
N TYR A 31 -5.41 11.24 -15.44
CA TYR A 31 -6.01 11.13 -14.10
C TYR A 31 -6.00 12.43 -13.28
N VAL A 32 -5.26 13.45 -13.72
CA VAL A 32 -5.08 14.72 -13.02
C VAL A 32 -5.66 15.86 -13.89
N PRO A 33 -6.84 16.40 -13.55
CA PRO A 33 -7.46 17.48 -14.33
C PRO A 33 -6.63 18.75 -14.44
N ASP A 34 -5.88 19.10 -13.38
CA ASP A 34 -4.96 20.23 -13.35
C ASP A 34 -3.66 19.82 -12.64
N PRO A 35 -2.54 19.69 -13.37
CA PRO A 35 -1.26 19.29 -12.79
C PRO A 35 -0.47 20.46 -12.18
N ALA A 36 -0.96 21.70 -12.26
CA ALA A 36 -0.27 22.88 -11.75
C ALA A 36 -0.17 22.87 -10.20
N PRO A 37 0.85 23.54 -9.63
CA PRO A 37 0.93 23.72 -8.19
C PRO A 37 -0.19 24.65 -7.68
N VAL A 38 -0.63 24.40 -6.45
CA VAL A 38 -1.52 25.29 -5.71
C VAL A 38 -0.70 25.95 -4.62
N GLU A 39 -0.61 27.28 -4.64
CA GLU A 39 0.20 28.07 -3.70
C GLU A 39 -0.56 28.53 -2.45
N GLN A 40 -1.88 28.32 -2.41
CA GLN A 40 -2.71 28.80 -1.32
C GLN A 40 -2.34 28.12 0.00
N ALA A 41 -2.11 28.94 1.03
CA ALA A 41 -1.84 28.45 2.38
C ALA A 41 -3.00 27.57 2.91
N GLY A 42 -2.67 26.44 3.52
CA GLY A 42 -3.64 25.43 3.98
C GLY A 42 -4.19 24.50 2.89
N ALA A 43 -3.96 24.82 1.60
CA ALA A 43 -4.36 24.00 0.45
C ALA A 43 -3.19 23.66 -0.49
N PHE A 44 -1.95 23.93 -0.05
CA PHE A 44 -0.77 23.81 -0.88
C PHE A 44 -0.58 22.39 -1.43
N THR A 45 -0.23 22.30 -2.71
CA THR A 45 0.28 21.09 -3.37
C THR A 45 1.37 21.48 -4.37
N PRO A 46 2.47 20.71 -4.49
CA PRO A 46 3.58 21.01 -5.39
C PRO A 46 3.23 20.84 -6.89
N GLY A 47 1.99 20.48 -7.23
CA GLY A 47 1.61 20.08 -8.58
C GLY A 47 2.06 18.64 -8.87
N PHE A 48 1.96 18.20 -10.13
CA PHE A 48 2.29 16.83 -10.56
C PHE A 48 3.53 16.72 -11.45
N ALA A 49 4.29 17.81 -11.60
CA ALA A 49 5.56 17.78 -12.32
C ALA A 49 6.54 16.80 -11.65
N LEU A 50 7.22 16.00 -12.46
CA LEU A 50 8.28 15.10 -12.04
C LEU A 50 9.64 15.66 -12.53
N PRO A 51 10.74 15.45 -11.79
CA PRO A 51 12.04 15.99 -12.16
C PRO A 51 12.63 15.33 -13.42
N GLU A 52 13.56 15.97 -14.11
CA GLU A 52 14.32 15.28 -15.16
C GLU A 52 15.18 14.14 -14.58
N LEU A 53 15.39 13.07 -15.35
CA LEU A 53 16.18 11.89 -14.92
C LEU A 53 17.69 12.12 -14.99
N ASP A 54 18.19 13.04 -14.17
CA ASP A 54 19.62 13.19 -13.86
C ASP A 54 20.14 12.01 -13.00
N ASP A 55 21.46 11.93 -12.79
CA ASP A 55 22.09 10.84 -12.02
C ASP A 55 21.60 10.77 -10.57
N GLY A 56 21.34 11.92 -9.94
CA GLY A 56 20.82 11.98 -8.56
C GLY A 56 19.38 11.48 -8.46
N VAL A 57 18.54 11.79 -9.45
CA VAL A 57 17.15 11.33 -9.55
C VAL A 57 17.11 9.83 -9.84
N ARG A 58 18.02 9.33 -10.67
CA ARG A 58 18.17 7.88 -10.93
C ARG A 58 18.58 7.12 -9.68
N GLU A 59 19.56 7.63 -8.95
CA GLU A 59 19.97 7.03 -7.66
C GLU A 59 18.82 7.07 -6.66
N TYR A 60 18.11 8.19 -6.56
CA TYR A 60 16.95 8.31 -5.68
C TYR A 60 15.87 7.24 -5.96
N PHE A 61 15.52 7.02 -7.23
CA PHE A 61 14.54 6.01 -7.64
C PHE A 61 15.08 4.57 -7.69
N SER A 62 16.37 4.32 -7.42
CA SER A 62 16.99 3.00 -7.58
C SER A 62 16.31 1.88 -6.78
N VAL A 63 15.61 2.21 -5.69
CA VAL A 63 14.88 1.28 -4.81
C VAL A 63 13.45 0.95 -5.24
N ALA A 64 12.96 1.53 -6.34
CA ALA A 64 11.62 1.25 -6.89
C ALA A 64 11.51 -0.11 -7.61
N GLY A 65 12.21 -1.12 -7.12
CA GLY A 65 12.23 -2.46 -7.70
C GLY A 65 10.88 -3.18 -7.55
N ALA A 66 10.57 -4.02 -8.53
CA ALA A 66 9.56 -5.05 -8.44
C ALA A 66 9.99 -6.31 -9.18
N ASP A 67 9.53 -7.45 -8.69
CA ASP A 67 9.73 -8.72 -9.36
C ASP A 67 8.38 -9.38 -9.66
N LEU A 68 8.32 -10.09 -10.78
CA LEU A 68 7.23 -11.02 -11.06
C LEU A 68 7.76 -12.45 -11.01
N HIS A 69 7.28 -13.25 -10.07
CA HIS A 69 7.74 -14.60 -9.79
C HIS A 69 6.63 -15.62 -9.96
N HIS A 70 6.96 -16.82 -10.43
CA HIS A 70 6.04 -17.96 -10.33
C HIS A 70 6.15 -18.57 -8.93
N LEU A 71 5.03 -18.63 -8.19
CA LEU A 71 4.99 -19.23 -6.85
C LEU A 71 4.74 -20.73 -6.88
N GLY A 72 4.00 -21.21 -7.89
CA GLY A 72 3.62 -22.60 -8.02
C GLY A 72 2.17 -22.76 -8.49
N GLU A 73 1.64 -23.95 -8.31
CA GLU A 73 0.29 -24.31 -8.72
C GLU A 73 -0.56 -24.67 -7.49
N TYR A 74 -1.85 -24.34 -7.56
CA TYR A 74 -2.85 -24.76 -6.58
C TYR A 74 -4.08 -25.29 -7.31
N GLY A 75 -4.30 -26.60 -7.23
CA GLY A 75 -5.26 -27.27 -8.09
C GLY A 75 -4.82 -27.16 -9.55
N ASP A 76 -5.68 -26.62 -10.40
CA ASP A 76 -5.43 -26.31 -11.81
C ASP A 76 -5.01 -24.84 -12.05
N SER A 77 -4.94 -24.02 -10.99
CA SER A 77 -4.59 -22.60 -11.08
C SER A 77 -3.10 -22.35 -10.90
N ARG A 78 -2.54 -21.51 -11.77
CA ARG A 78 -1.16 -21.00 -11.68
C ARG A 78 -1.12 -19.79 -10.77
N LEU A 79 -0.17 -19.75 -9.83
CA LEU A 79 0.02 -18.65 -8.89
C LEU A 79 1.29 -17.87 -9.22
N MET A 80 1.15 -16.55 -9.36
CA MET A 80 2.25 -15.62 -9.58
C MET A 80 2.34 -14.66 -8.38
N LEU A 81 3.55 -14.24 -8.02
CA LEU A 81 3.81 -13.17 -7.07
C LEU A 81 4.32 -11.95 -7.81
N LEU A 82 3.58 -10.85 -7.73
CA LEU A 82 4.11 -9.52 -8.01
C LEU A 82 4.69 -8.95 -6.72
N ASP A 83 6.00 -9.12 -6.50
CA ASP A 83 6.72 -8.59 -5.33
C ASP A 83 7.00 -7.10 -5.52
N LEU A 84 6.27 -6.26 -4.78
CA LEU A 84 6.38 -4.80 -4.80
C LEU A 84 7.14 -4.27 -3.57
N MET A 85 7.82 -5.14 -2.83
CA MET A 85 8.42 -4.83 -1.53
C MET A 85 9.94 -4.72 -1.62
N ARG A 86 10.53 -4.56 -2.81
CA ARG A 86 11.98 -4.68 -3.02
C ARG A 86 12.85 -3.63 -2.33
N ASN A 87 12.28 -2.51 -1.89
CA ASN A 87 13.03 -1.53 -1.10
C ASN A 87 13.32 -2.09 0.31
N PRO A 88 14.58 -2.36 0.67
CA PRO A 88 14.93 -2.91 1.98
C PRO A 88 14.62 -1.96 3.14
N GLY A 89 14.59 -0.64 2.89
CA GLY A 89 14.27 0.36 3.91
C GLY A 89 12.82 0.28 4.39
N THR A 90 11.91 -0.26 3.56
CA THR A 90 10.46 -0.14 3.79
C THR A 90 9.71 -1.47 3.72
N ASN A 91 10.15 -2.42 2.89
CA ASN A 91 9.49 -3.72 2.66
C ASN A 91 7.97 -3.59 2.40
N THR A 92 7.55 -2.55 1.67
CA THR A 92 6.14 -2.27 1.36
C THR A 92 5.98 -1.66 -0.03
N THR A 93 4.83 -1.94 -0.65
CA THR A 93 4.40 -1.31 -1.91
C THR A 93 4.25 0.21 -1.81
N LYS A 94 4.14 0.78 -0.60
CA LYS A 94 4.01 2.24 -0.42
C LYS A 94 5.24 3.03 -0.87
N THR A 95 6.34 2.34 -1.14
CA THR A 95 7.57 2.91 -1.69
C THR A 95 7.32 3.71 -2.96
N LEU A 96 6.66 3.13 -3.97
CA LEU A 96 6.53 3.75 -5.29
C LEU A 96 5.82 5.10 -5.21
N ALA A 97 4.65 5.13 -4.57
CA ALA A 97 3.89 6.35 -4.36
C ALA A 97 4.66 7.38 -3.53
N SER A 98 5.38 6.93 -2.49
CA SER A 98 6.16 7.83 -1.64
C SER A 98 7.33 8.45 -2.38
N LEU A 99 7.99 7.68 -3.26
CA LEU A 99 9.06 8.17 -4.10
C LEU A 99 8.56 9.25 -5.07
N LEU A 100 7.41 9.03 -5.73
CA LEU A 100 6.81 10.03 -6.63
C LEU A 100 6.29 11.27 -5.88
N ILE A 101 5.70 11.09 -4.70
CA ILE A 101 5.27 12.20 -3.82
C ILE A 101 6.45 13.11 -3.51
N VAL A 102 7.56 12.55 -3.02
CA VAL A 102 8.74 13.33 -2.64
C VAL A 102 9.45 13.90 -3.88
N ALA A 103 9.48 13.18 -5.01
CA ALA A 103 10.04 13.70 -6.26
C ALA A 103 9.31 14.97 -6.75
N ARG A 104 7.98 15.03 -6.59
CA ARG A 104 7.19 16.25 -6.89
C ARG A 104 7.56 17.41 -5.99
N ALA A 105 7.75 17.15 -4.69
CA ALA A 105 8.21 18.17 -3.75
C ALA A 105 9.61 18.67 -4.11
N VAL A 106 10.53 17.77 -4.47
CA VAL A 106 11.88 18.10 -4.97
C VAL A 106 11.80 18.96 -6.24
N GLU A 107 10.99 18.58 -7.21
CA GLU A 107 10.83 19.34 -8.46
C GLU A 107 10.28 20.75 -8.19
N TYR A 108 9.31 20.85 -7.29
CA TYR A 108 8.79 22.14 -6.83
C TYR A 108 9.88 23.00 -6.16
N ILE A 109 10.67 22.42 -5.24
CA ILE A 109 11.79 23.12 -4.58
C ILE A 109 12.82 23.60 -5.63
N ARG A 110 13.20 22.73 -6.58
CA ARG A 110 14.17 23.07 -7.65
C ARG A 110 13.71 24.25 -8.49
N ARG A 111 12.42 24.29 -8.86
CA ARG A 111 11.85 25.36 -9.69
C ARG A 111 11.63 26.67 -8.96
N THR A 112 11.29 26.63 -7.68
CA THR A 112 10.79 27.81 -6.96
C THR A 112 11.75 28.32 -5.89
N GLY A 113 12.67 27.48 -5.41
CA GLY A 113 13.50 27.75 -4.23
C GLY A 113 12.75 27.64 -2.90
N ASN A 114 11.43 27.41 -2.90
CA ASN A 114 10.61 27.37 -1.68
C ASN A 114 10.71 25.99 -1.01
N SER A 115 10.95 25.99 0.30
CA SER A 115 10.96 24.77 1.11
C SER A 115 9.58 24.13 1.21
N VAL A 116 9.53 22.79 1.33
CA VAL A 116 8.31 22.00 1.49
C VAL A 116 8.36 21.20 2.78
N LEU A 117 7.28 21.28 3.56
CA LEU A 117 7.03 20.42 4.71
C LEU A 117 5.89 19.45 4.38
N ILE A 118 6.18 18.16 4.33
CA ILE A 118 5.15 17.13 4.15
C ILE A 118 4.52 16.83 5.50
N PHE A 119 3.21 17.02 5.62
CA PHE A 119 2.43 16.52 6.76
C PHE A 119 1.65 15.29 6.33
N SER A 120 1.80 14.17 7.06
CA SER A 120 1.22 12.89 6.66
C SER A 120 0.64 12.06 7.80
N PRO A 121 -0.70 12.00 7.91
CA PRO A 121 -1.36 10.95 8.67
C PRO A 121 -1.07 9.58 8.02
N THR A 122 -0.80 8.58 8.85
CA THR A 122 -0.23 7.32 8.38
C THR A 122 -0.61 6.09 9.20
N SER A 123 -0.50 4.93 8.55
CA SER A 123 -0.71 3.57 9.07
C SER A 123 0.60 2.79 9.28
N ALA A 124 1.66 3.50 9.67
CA ALA A 124 3.06 3.06 9.67
C ALA A 124 3.68 2.84 8.28
N ASN A 125 3.17 1.93 7.45
CA ASN A 125 3.83 1.59 6.16
C ASN A 125 3.99 2.81 5.23
N LYS A 126 2.95 3.64 5.12
CA LYS A 126 3.02 4.90 4.35
C LYS A 126 4.03 5.88 4.95
N GLY A 127 4.11 5.95 6.28
CA GLY A 127 4.93 6.93 7.00
C GLY A 127 6.40 6.54 6.89
N THR A 128 6.69 5.27 7.07
CA THR A 128 7.99 4.65 6.82
C THR A 128 8.44 4.91 5.39
N ALA A 129 7.60 4.64 4.38
CA ALA A 129 7.96 4.85 2.98
C ALA A 129 8.18 6.32 2.61
N LEU A 130 7.39 7.25 3.15
CA LEU A 130 7.60 8.69 2.93
C LEU A 130 8.86 9.20 3.64
N ARG A 131 9.11 8.77 4.88
CA ARG A 131 10.33 9.12 5.62
C ARG A 131 11.57 8.57 4.93
N ASP A 132 11.51 7.32 4.44
CA ASP A 132 12.58 6.73 3.63
C ASP A 132 12.82 7.56 2.35
N ALA A 133 11.76 7.92 1.62
CA ALA A 133 11.88 8.77 0.44
C ALA A 133 12.47 10.16 0.76
N VAL A 134 12.04 10.83 1.84
CA VAL A 134 12.63 12.12 2.25
C VAL A 134 14.11 11.97 2.59
N TRP A 135 14.48 10.94 3.36
CA TRP A 135 15.88 10.67 3.66
C TRP A 135 16.69 10.43 2.38
N ARG A 136 16.17 9.62 1.46
CA ARG A 136 16.83 9.38 0.17
C ARG A 136 17.07 10.67 -0.57
N ALA A 137 16.06 11.52 -0.73
CA ALA A 137 16.19 12.81 -1.41
C ALA A 137 17.25 13.72 -0.76
N ILE A 138 17.36 13.73 0.57
CA ILE A 138 18.39 14.48 1.29
C ILE A 138 19.77 13.85 1.05
N SER A 139 19.89 12.53 1.21
CA SER A 139 21.16 11.81 1.11
C SER A 139 21.76 11.80 -0.31
N THR A 140 20.92 11.89 -1.34
CA THR A 140 21.37 12.01 -2.74
C THR A 140 21.55 13.47 -3.18
N GLY A 141 21.35 14.44 -2.29
CA GLY A 141 21.53 15.86 -2.56
C GLY A 141 20.44 16.48 -3.45
N LEU A 142 19.28 15.83 -3.59
CA LEU A 142 18.15 16.36 -4.35
C LEU A 142 17.46 17.54 -3.64
N ALA A 143 17.52 17.58 -2.31
CA ALA A 143 17.07 18.69 -1.48
C ALA A 143 17.92 18.79 -0.21
N GLY A 144 18.08 20.01 0.32
CA GLY A 144 18.71 20.23 1.62
C GLY A 144 17.82 19.81 2.79
N ARG A 145 18.45 19.54 3.95
CA ARG A 145 17.79 19.11 5.21
C ARG A 145 16.66 20.04 5.66
N GLU A 146 16.81 21.35 5.42
CA GLU A 146 15.81 22.35 5.76
C GLU A 146 14.79 22.61 4.64
N GLN A 147 15.12 22.27 3.40
CA GLN A 147 14.27 22.50 2.23
C GLN A 147 13.17 21.45 2.10
N LEU A 148 13.43 20.22 2.55
CA LEU A 148 12.47 19.13 2.51
C LEU A 148 12.38 18.47 3.88
N ARG A 149 11.22 18.60 4.51
CA ARG A 149 10.95 18.07 5.85
C ARG A 149 9.69 17.22 5.86
N ILE A 150 9.54 16.36 6.86
CA ILE A 150 8.34 15.54 7.03
C ILE A 150 7.90 15.39 8.49
N VAL A 151 6.60 15.62 8.72
CA VAL A 151 5.90 15.30 9.97
C VAL A 151 4.96 14.13 9.69
N THR A 152 5.10 13.05 10.44
CA THR A 152 4.19 11.90 10.36
C THR A 152 3.33 11.80 11.61
N LEU A 153 2.04 11.54 11.43
CA LEU A 153 1.09 11.31 12.52
C LEU A 153 0.51 9.89 12.41
N ALA A 154 0.86 9.01 13.35
CA ALA A 154 0.46 7.61 13.36
C ALA A 154 -0.40 7.28 14.59
N PRO A 155 -1.39 6.38 14.51
CA PRO A 155 -2.08 5.92 15.70
C PRO A 155 -1.15 5.05 16.57
N LYS A 156 -1.37 5.06 17.88
CA LYS A 156 -0.58 4.29 18.85
C LYS A 156 -0.55 2.78 18.56
N SER A 157 -1.63 2.24 18.02
CA SER A 157 -1.70 0.82 17.61
C SER A 157 -0.69 0.43 16.53
N CYS A 158 -0.08 1.41 15.84
CA CYS A 158 0.89 1.19 14.79
C CYS A 158 2.35 1.43 15.24
N VAL A 159 2.60 1.77 16.52
CA VAL A 159 3.95 2.12 17.02
C VAL A 159 4.97 1.03 16.74
N ASP A 160 4.61 -0.24 16.95
CA ASP A 160 5.53 -1.37 16.75
C ASP A 160 6.00 -1.50 15.30
N LYS A 161 5.29 -0.90 14.34
CA LYS A 161 5.64 -0.89 12.91
C LYS A 161 6.46 0.33 12.49
N LEU A 162 6.61 1.32 13.36
CA LEU A 162 7.42 2.51 13.08
C LEU A 162 8.91 2.14 13.12
N ARG A 163 9.65 2.66 12.15
CA ARG A 163 11.05 2.31 11.94
C ARG A 163 11.95 3.50 12.24
N SER A 164 13.06 3.24 12.90
CA SER A 164 14.14 4.21 13.01
C SER A 164 14.81 4.41 11.65
N SER A 165 15.19 5.65 11.37
CA SER A 165 16.03 6.05 10.24
C SER A 165 16.91 7.23 10.68
N PRO A 166 17.85 7.71 9.84
CA PRO A 166 18.59 8.93 10.15
C PRO A 166 17.70 10.13 10.51
N LEU A 167 16.49 10.22 9.91
CA LEU A 167 15.50 11.26 10.26
C LEU A 167 14.95 11.19 11.68
N SER A 168 15.23 10.14 12.44
CA SER A 168 14.84 10.00 13.84
C SER A 168 16.00 9.70 14.77
N ALA A 169 17.15 9.28 14.23
CA ALA A 169 18.34 8.91 15.01
C ALA A 169 19.35 10.05 15.15
N GLU A 170 19.42 10.97 14.17
CA GLU A 170 20.26 12.17 14.25
C GLU A 170 19.46 13.31 14.92
N ASP A 171 20.05 13.97 15.92
CA ASP A 171 19.34 14.96 16.74
C ASP A 171 18.76 16.13 15.93
N ASP A 172 19.55 16.68 15.00
CA ASP A 172 19.16 17.79 14.14
C ASP A 172 18.06 17.38 13.16
N LEU A 173 18.18 16.21 12.53
CA LEU A 173 17.15 15.70 11.62
C LEU A 173 15.87 15.29 12.37
N ARG A 174 15.98 14.77 13.59
CA ARG A 174 14.85 14.39 14.43
C ARG A 174 13.99 15.61 14.78
N GLU A 175 14.63 16.72 15.13
CA GLU A 175 13.94 17.99 15.39
C GLU A 175 13.18 18.48 14.14
N LEU A 176 13.81 18.39 12.97
CA LEU A 176 13.20 18.81 11.70
C LEU A 176 12.11 17.87 11.18
N ASN A 177 12.09 16.61 11.60
CA ASN A 177 11.25 15.55 11.04
C ASN A 177 10.51 14.73 12.11
N PRO A 178 9.65 15.35 12.93
CA PRO A 178 9.08 14.69 14.10
C PRO A 178 8.08 13.58 13.73
N VAL A 179 8.04 12.57 14.61
CA VAL A 179 7.06 11.48 14.55
C VAL A 179 6.06 11.65 15.69
N LEU A 180 4.82 11.96 15.32
CA LEU A 180 3.72 12.16 16.25
C LEU A 180 2.92 10.87 16.40
N VAL A 181 2.61 10.50 17.64
CA VAL A 181 1.83 9.30 17.97
C VAL A 181 0.50 9.71 18.58
N TYR A 182 -0.58 9.47 17.84
CA TYR A 182 -1.93 9.72 18.31
C TYR A 182 -2.39 8.65 19.31
N ASP A 183 -2.64 9.07 20.54
CA ASP A 183 -3.12 8.23 21.66
C ASP A 183 -4.57 8.58 22.04
N GLY A 184 -5.46 8.54 21.04
CA GLY A 184 -6.90 8.68 21.24
C GLY A 184 -7.65 7.36 21.10
N ALA A 185 -8.98 7.43 21.22
CA ALA A 185 -9.84 6.25 21.31
C ALA A 185 -9.94 5.46 20.01
N GLN A 186 -10.06 6.15 18.87
CA GLN A 186 -10.23 5.53 17.55
C GLN A 186 -9.01 5.77 16.67
N PRO A 187 -8.26 4.73 16.25
CA PRO A 187 -7.07 4.89 15.41
C PRO A 187 -7.29 5.71 14.12
N GLU A 188 -8.48 5.64 13.53
CA GLU A 188 -8.88 6.34 12.31
C GLU A 188 -8.97 7.86 12.46
N ASP A 189 -9.18 8.36 13.68
CA ASP A 189 -9.28 9.79 13.97
C ASP A 189 -7.99 10.55 13.65
N VAL A 190 -6.88 9.83 13.48
CA VAL A 190 -5.59 10.36 13.03
C VAL A 190 -5.71 11.20 11.74
N LYS A 191 -6.59 10.80 10.81
CA LYS A 191 -6.81 11.54 9.55
C LYS A 191 -7.59 12.83 9.79
N LEU A 192 -8.61 12.77 10.64
CA LEU A 192 -9.44 13.93 10.99
C LEU A 192 -8.65 14.95 11.79
N LEU A 193 -7.87 14.50 12.77
CA LEU A 193 -7.01 15.35 13.59
C LEU A 193 -5.96 16.06 12.73
N GLY A 194 -5.26 15.32 11.86
CA GLY A 194 -4.29 15.90 10.95
C GLY A 194 -4.90 16.91 9.97
N LYS A 195 -6.08 16.61 9.43
CA LYS A 195 -6.80 17.53 8.54
C LYS A 195 -7.16 18.83 9.26
N ARG A 196 -7.73 18.74 10.47
CA ARG A 196 -8.07 19.92 11.30
C ARG A 196 -6.83 20.76 11.60
N PHE A 197 -5.71 20.13 11.94
CA PHE A 197 -4.45 20.85 12.18
C PHE A 197 -4.01 21.65 10.95
N VAL A 198 -3.98 21.03 9.76
CA VAL A 198 -3.58 21.73 8.53
C VAL A 198 -4.54 22.88 8.18
N GLU A 199 -5.84 22.67 8.32
CA GLU A 199 -6.84 23.71 8.04
C GLU A 199 -6.73 24.90 9.01
N GLN A 200 -6.42 24.66 10.29
CA GLN A 200 -6.39 25.69 11.32
C GLN A 200 -5.04 26.39 11.45
N HIS A 201 -3.93 25.66 11.26
CA HIS A 201 -2.58 26.15 11.54
C HIS A 201 -1.66 26.13 10.32
N GLY A 202 -2.19 25.78 9.14
CA GLY A 202 -1.38 25.61 7.94
C GLY A 202 -0.65 26.87 7.47
N ALA A 203 -1.37 27.99 7.43
CA ALA A 203 -0.81 29.29 7.08
C ALA A 203 0.21 29.76 8.13
N TRP A 204 -0.15 29.65 9.40
CA TRP A 204 0.72 30.03 10.53
C TRP A 204 2.05 29.28 10.50
N LEU A 205 2.02 27.96 10.32
CA LEU A 205 3.22 27.13 10.29
C LEU A 205 4.10 27.49 9.09
N ALA A 206 3.47 27.77 7.94
CA ALA A 206 4.17 28.15 6.72
C ALA A 206 4.89 29.50 6.84
N GLU A 207 4.26 30.48 7.49
CA GLU A 207 4.87 31.78 7.79
C GLU A 207 6.01 31.65 8.79
N ARG A 208 5.83 30.86 9.87
CA ARG A 208 6.82 30.69 10.93
C ARG A 208 8.10 30.02 10.44
N HIS A 209 7.98 28.96 9.65
CA HIS A 209 9.10 28.10 9.25
C HIS A 209 9.59 28.36 7.83
N GLY A 210 8.95 29.29 7.10
CA GLY A 210 9.31 29.59 5.71
C GLY A 210 9.11 28.40 4.75
N SER A 211 8.18 27.48 5.09
CA SER A 211 7.97 26.23 4.35
C SER A 211 6.52 26.06 3.91
N ARG A 212 6.28 25.65 2.67
CA ARG A 212 4.95 25.28 2.19
C ARG A 212 4.52 23.95 2.78
N MET A 213 3.50 23.94 3.63
CA MET A 213 2.99 22.69 4.20
C MET A 213 2.07 21.96 3.23
N TRP A 214 2.43 20.74 2.87
CA TRP A 214 1.65 19.86 2.01
C TRP A 214 0.99 18.72 2.80
N PHE A 215 -0.34 18.71 2.83
CA PHE A 215 -1.11 17.60 3.40
C PHE A 215 -1.20 16.43 2.43
N SER A 216 -0.30 15.46 2.58
CA SER A 216 -0.06 14.37 1.62
C SER A 216 -1.09 13.22 1.71
N LEU A 217 -2.39 13.53 1.66
CA LEU A 217 -3.49 12.54 1.62
C LEU A 217 -4.11 12.36 0.23
N GLU A 218 -3.60 13.05 -0.77
CA GLU A 218 -4.15 13.00 -2.12
C GLU A 218 -4.14 11.59 -2.73
N LEU A 219 -5.33 11.09 -3.06
CA LEU A 219 -5.60 9.76 -3.63
C LEU A 219 -4.76 9.48 -4.88
N ARG A 220 -4.70 10.47 -5.77
CA ARG A 220 -4.08 10.41 -7.09
C ARG A 220 -2.63 9.93 -7.04
N ASN A 221 -1.91 10.26 -5.96
CA ASN A 221 -0.52 9.89 -5.76
C ASN A 221 -0.29 8.37 -5.80
N TYR A 222 -1.23 7.61 -5.25
CA TYR A 222 -1.13 6.15 -5.18
C TYR A 222 -1.55 5.52 -6.50
N VAL A 223 -2.67 5.97 -7.05
CA VAL A 223 -3.22 5.42 -8.30
C VAL A 223 -2.23 5.61 -9.46
N ILE A 224 -1.62 6.79 -9.59
CA ILE A 224 -0.62 7.06 -10.63
C ILE A 224 0.62 6.18 -10.47
N ALA A 225 1.15 6.06 -9.25
CA ALA A 225 2.32 5.23 -9.00
C ALA A 225 2.06 3.75 -9.29
N ASP A 226 0.85 3.28 -8.96
CA ASP A 226 0.46 1.89 -9.12
C ASP A 226 0.08 1.51 -10.56
N ALA A 227 -0.05 2.48 -11.48
CA ALA A 227 -0.21 2.22 -12.92
C ALA A 227 0.97 1.48 -13.53
N ALA A 228 2.18 1.67 -12.99
CA ALA A 228 3.38 0.97 -13.42
C ALA A 228 3.29 -0.57 -13.29
N ARG A 229 2.41 -1.08 -12.42
CA ARG A 229 2.15 -2.52 -12.28
C ARG A 229 1.62 -3.13 -13.58
N ALA A 230 0.78 -2.40 -14.31
CA ALA A 230 0.22 -2.85 -15.58
C ALA A 230 1.26 -2.83 -16.70
N PHE A 231 2.17 -1.85 -16.70
CA PHE A 231 3.27 -1.78 -17.67
C PHE A 231 4.25 -2.95 -17.48
N LEU A 232 4.60 -3.22 -16.22
CA LEU A 232 5.42 -4.39 -15.88
C LEU A 232 4.80 -5.70 -16.37
N GLU A 233 3.53 -5.90 -16.09
CA GLU A 233 2.83 -7.08 -16.55
C GLU A 233 2.84 -7.18 -18.07
N GLN A 234 2.49 -6.09 -18.77
CA GLN A 234 2.41 -6.05 -20.23
C GLN A 234 3.75 -6.43 -20.88
N ASP A 235 4.87 -6.03 -20.27
CA ASP A 235 6.21 -6.31 -20.77
C ASP A 235 6.67 -7.77 -20.55
N ILE A 236 6.27 -8.39 -19.44
CA ILE A 236 6.82 -9.68 -19.01
C ILE A 236 5.88 -10.83 -19.32
N THR A 237 4.61 -10.68 -18.95
CA THR A 237 3.56 -11.69 -19.08
C THR A 237 2.24 -11.00 -19.35
N PRO A 238 2.02 -10.45 -20.55
CA PRO A 238 0.79 -9.75 -20.87
C PRO A 238 -0.41 -10.68 -20.70
N ALA A 239 -1.46 -10.21 -20.02
CA ALA A 239 -2.73 -10.92 -19.92
C ALA A 239 -3.31 -11.15 -21.34
N ARG A 240 -3.99 -12.29 -21.54
CA ARG A 240 -4.66 -12.63 -22.80
C ARG A 240 -6.10 -13.06 -22.57
N ALA A 241 -6.97 -12.66 -23.48
CA ALA A 241 -8.35 -13.13 -23.53
C ALA A 241 -8.43 -14.66 -23.38
N GLY A 242 -9.35 -15.12 -22.54
CA GLY A 242 -9.59 -16.54 -22.27
C GLY A 242 -8.67 -17.20 -21.23
N GLN A 243 -7.55 -16.57 -20.81
CA GLN A 243 -6.67 -17.11 -19.76
C GLN A 243 -7.28 -17.03 -18.35
N GLY A 244 -8.31 -16.21 -18.15
CA GLY A 244 -8.97 -16.06 -16.84
C GLY A 244 -8.04 -15.54 -15.74
N ARG A 245 -7.21 -14.54 -16.05
CA ARG A 245 -6.30 -13.95 -15.06
C ARG A 245 -7.05 -13.15 -14.01
N VAL A 246 -6.63 -13.26 -12.75
CA VAL A 246 -7.15 -12.46 -11.62
C VAL A 246 -5.99 -11.81 -10.86
N HIS A 247 -6.09 -10.51 -10.55
CA HIS A 247 -5.17 -9.82 -9.63
C HIS A 247 -5.74 -9.83 -8.22
N ALA A 248 -5.02 -10.45 -7.30
CA ALA A 248 -5.40 -10.54 -5.90
C ALA A 248 -4.54 -9.62 -5.04
N HIS A 249 -5.18 -8.82 -4.18
CA HIS A 249 -4.45 -7.88 -3.31
C HIS A 249 -5.12 -7.77 -1.93
N ALA A 250 -4.31 -7.84 -0.87
CA ALA A 250 -4.72 -7.44 0.48
C ALA A 250 -4.88 -5.90 0.55
N VAL A 251 -6.10 -5.43 0.78
CA VAL A 251 -6.45 -4.02 0.55
C VAL A 251 -7.17 -3.36 1.73
N SER A 252 -6.75 -2.14 2.05
CA SER A 252 -7.56 -1.22 2.87
C SER A 252 -8.43 -0.29 2.00
N SER A 253 -7.92 0.10 0.83
CA SER A 253 -8.62 1.01 -0.10
C SER A 253 -8.28 0.73 -1.57
N ALA A 254 -7.74 -0.46 -1.87
CA ALA A 254 -7.51 -0.95 -3.23
C ALA A 254 -6.77 -0.03 -4.25
N PHE A 255 -6.01 0.98 -3.81
CA PHE A 255 -5.27 1.88 -4.72
C PHE A 255 -4.36 1.13 -5.70
N GLY A 256 -3.78 0.00 -5.26
CA GLY A 256 -2.93 -0.83 -6.11
C GLY A 256 -3.66 -1.47 -7.29
N LEU A 257 -4.93 -1.83 -7.12
CA LEU A 257 -5.76 -2.40 -8.17
C LEU A 257 -6.34 -1.31 -9.08
N LEU A 258 -6.76 -0.18 -8.50
CA LEU A 258 -7.17 1.01 -9.27
C LEU A 258 -6.03 1.52 -10.15
N GLY A 259 -4.82 1.64 -9.59
CA GLY A 259 -3.64 2.03 -10.35
C GLY A 259 -3.36 1.06 -11.48
N TYR A 260 -3.35 -0.25 -11.22
CA TYR A 260 -3.22 -1.25 -12.27
C TYR A 260 -4.30 -1.07 -13.37
N SER A 261 -5.57 -0.87 -13.01
CA SER A 261 -6.65 -0.62 -13.98
C SER A 261 -6.38 0.62 -14.83
N LEU A 262 -5.94 1.72 -14.21
CA LEU A 262 -5.57 2.95 -14.91
C LEU A 262 -4.40 2.73 -15.88
N GLY A 263 -3.36 2.00 -15.46
CA GLY A 263 -2.24 1.65 -16.33
C GLY A 263 -2.69 0.81 -17.53
N ARG A 264 -3.64 -0.11 -17.34
CA ARG A 264 -4.26 -0.86 -18.45
C ARG A 264 -5.04 0.04 -19.41
N GLU A 265 -5.77 1.04 -18.92
CA GLU A 265 -6.47 2.02 -19.77
C GLU A 265 -5.49 2.78 -20.65
N VAL A 266 -4.39 3.27 -20.07
CA VAL A 266 -3.34 3.99 -20.82
C VAL A 266 -2.71 3.08 -21.89
N LEU A 267 -2.46 1.81 -21.59
CA LEU A 267 -1.95 0.84 -22.58
C LEU A 267 -2.94 0.57 -23.72
N GLU A 268 -4.25 0.56 -23.43
CA GLU A 268 -5.31 0.35 -24.43
C GLU A 268 -5.46 1.57 -25.35
N GLU A 269 -5.42 2.78 -24.80
CA GLU A 269 -5.45 4.03 -25.58
C GLU A 269 -4.25 4.15 -26.53
N GLN A 270 -3.10 3.60 -26.13
CA GLN A 270 -1.88 3.54 -26.94
C GLN A 270 -1.90 2.38 -27.95
N GLY A 271 -2.92 1.52 -27.95
CA GLY A 271 -3.01 0.35 -28.83
C GLY A 271 -2.02 -0.78 -28.49
N ILE A 272 -1.40 -0.75 -27.30
CA ILE A 272 -0.45 -1.77 -26.83
C ILE A 272 -1.19 -2.96 -26.20
N ALA A 273 -2.33 -2.69 -25.57
CA ALA A 273 -3.20 -3.67 -24.94
C ALA A 273 -4.62 -3.61 -25.56
N ARG A 274 -5.41 -4.66 -25.34
CA ARG A 274 -6.80 -4.74 -25.79
C ARG A 274 -7.73 -4.90 -24.58
N ALA A 275 -8.92 -4.29 -24.67
CA ALA A 275 -9.91 -4.36 -23.59
C ALA A 275 -10.36 -5.81 -23.27
N GLU A 276 -10.40 -6.69 -24.26
CA GLU A 276 -10.70 -8.12 -24.09
C GLU A 276 -9.65 -8.90 -23.29
N ASP A 277 -8.44 -8.33 -23.12
CA ASP A 277 -7.34 -8.92 -22.37
C ASP A 277 -7.37 -8.49 -20.87
N ARG A 278 -8.41 -7.76 -20.42
CA ARG A 278 -8.54 -7.32 -19.03
C ARG A 278 -8.64 -8.51 -18.07
N ALA A 279 -7.91 -8.40 -16.95
CA ALA A 279 -7.96 -9.35 -15.85
C ALA A 279 -9.09 -9.00 -14.86
N GLY A 280 -9.53 -10.01 -14.11
CA GLY A 280 -10.43 -9.83 -12.97
C GLY A 280 -9.69 -9.40 -11.70
N TYR A 281 -10.44 -9.10 -10.63
CA TYR A 281 -9.88 -8.55 -9.40
C TYR A 281 -10.41 -9.29 -8.15
N LEU A 282 -9.50 -9.68 -7.27
CA LEU A 282 -9.84 -10.26 -5.96
C LEU A 282 -9.42 -9.31 -4.83
N LEU A 283 -10.41 -8.74 -4.15
CA LEU A 283 -10.20 -7.96 -2.93
C LEU A 283 -10.00 -8.92 -1.76
N VAL A 284 -8.91 -8.78 -1.03
CA VAL A 284 -8.68 -9.53 0.21
C VAL A 284 -8.65 -8.58 1.40
N GLN A 285 -9.50 -8.79 2.39
CA GLN A 285 -9.58 -7.99 3.63
C GLN A 285 -9.57 -8.89 4.87
N HIS A 286 -9.62 -8.30 6.07
CA HIS A 286 -9.77 -9.03 7.34
C HIS A 286 -10.98 -8.52 8.14
N LEU A 287 -11.37 -9.26 9.18
CA LEU A 287 -12.61 -9.03 9.96
C LEU A 287 -12.71 -7.62 10.57
N GLY A 288 -11.59 -7.08 11.01
CA GLY A 288 -11.51 -5.69 11.49
C GLY A 288 -11.93 -4.64 10.47
N THR A 289 -11.65 -4.81 9.17
CA THR A 289 -12.04 -3.85 8.10
C THR A 289 -12.50 -4.56 6.81
N PRO A 290 -13.70 -5.18 6.80
CA PRO A 290 -14.26 -5.90 5.66
C PRO A 290 -15.04 -4.97 4.72
N ASP A 291 -14.89 -3.66 4.88
CA ASP A 291 -15.71 -2.61 4.30
C ASP A 291 -15.88 -2.73 2.77
N MET A 292 -14.81 -2.98 2.02
CA MET A 292 -14.92 -3.10 0.55
C MET A 292 -15.62 -4.39 0.13
N VAL A 293 -15.42 -5.49 0.86
CA VAL A 293 -16.14 -6.75 0.61
C VAL A 293 -17.63 -6.58 0.92
N LEU A 294 -17.96 -5.86 1.99
CA LEU A 294 -19.34 -5.49 2.31
C LEU A 294 -19.95 -4.62 1.20
N SER A 295 -19.22 -3.59 0.76
CA SER A 295 -19.69 -2.69 -0.30
C SER A 295 -19.96 -3.43 -1.60
N LEU A 296 -19.08 -4.36 -1.98
CA LEU A 296 -19.20 -5.13 -3.21
C LEU A 296 -20.42 -6.06 -3.21
N HIS A 297 -20.68 -6.75 -2.10
CA HIS A 297 -21.70 -7.80 -2.06
C HIS A 297 -23.06 -7.35 -1.50
N TYR A 298 -23.09 -6.24 -0.75
CA TYR A 298 -24.28 -5.75 -0.06
C TYR A 298 -24.58 -4.27 -0.36
N GLY A 299 -23.79 -3.61 -1.22
CA GLY A 299 -24.01 -2.22 -1.61
C GLY A 299 -23.80 -1.20 -0.48
N SER A 300 -23.25 -1.61 0.67
CA SER A 300 -23.03 -0.75 1.84
C SER A 300 -21.79 -1.18 2.62
N HIS A 301 -21.25 -0.29 3.46
CA HIS A 301 -20.16 -0.60 4.38
C HIS A 301 -20.65 -1.08 5.76
N ASP A 302 -21.95 -1.38 5.89
CA ASP A 302 -22.56 -1.72 7.17
C ASP A 302 -22.15 -3.12 7.64
N ARG A 303 -21.53 -3.19 8.83
CA ARG A 303 -21.08 -4.44 9.46
C ARG A 303 -22.25 -5.33 9.88
N SER A 304 -23.48 -4.81 9.97
CA SER A 304 -24.67 -5.63 10.26
C SER A 304 -24.93 -6.72 9.21
N ALA A 305 -24.38 -6.59 8.00
CA ALA A 305 -24.45 -7.59 6.95
C ALA A 305 -23.37 -8.69 7.06
N MET A 306 -22.47 -8.62 8.05
CA MET A 306 -21.53 -9.71 8.33
C MET A 306 -22.28 -10.96 8.83
N PRO A 307 -21.79 -12.18 8.51
CA PRO A 307 -22.41 -13.40 9.03
C PRO A 307 -22.25 -13.50 10.55
N GLU A 308 -23.25 -14.08 11.19
CA GLU A 308 -23.17 -14.44 12.60
C GLU A 308 -22.24 -15.65 12.80
N TYR A 309 -21.43 -15.61 13.85
CA TYR A 309 -20.55 -16.70 14.24
C TYR A 309 -21.07 -17.37 15.51
N THR A 310 -20.94 -18.69 15.56
CA THR A 310 -21.20 -19.47 16.78
C THR A 310 -19.92 -20.11 17.27
N VAL A 311 -19.81 -20.32 18.58
CA VAL A 311 -18.65 -21.02 19.16
C VAL A 311 -18.81 -22.51 18.90
N ASP A 312 -17.83 -23.10 18.21
CA ASP A 312 -17.67 -24.55 18.12
C ASP A 312 -17.07 -25.07 19.43
N THR A 313 -17.81 -25.92 20.14
CA THR A 313 -17.41 -26.42 21.46
C THR A 313 -16.26 -27.42 21.41
N GLU A 314 -15.96 -28.03 20.25
CA GLU A 314 -14.84 -28.97 20.11
C GLU A 314 -13.52 -28.24 19.90
N THR A 315 -13.51 -27.21 19.06
CA THR A 315 -12.29 -26.48 18.69
C THR A 315 -12.09 -25.20 19.50
N GLY A 316 -13.14 -24.66 20.10
CA GLY A 316 -13.15 -23.35 20.76
C GLY A 316 -13.11 -22.17 19.78
N LEU A 317 -13.19 -22.43 18.48
CA LEU A 317 -13.19 -21.39 17.44
C LEU A 317 -14.61 -20.89 17.17
N TYR A 318 -14.71 -19.69 16.62
CA TYR A 318 -15.94 -19.15 16.07
C TYR A 318 -16.11 -19.62 14.63
N VAL A 319 -17.27 -20.16 14.29
CA VAL A 319 -17.56 -20.76 12.97
C VAL A 319 -18.79 -20.15 12.31
N GLN A 320 -18.79 -20.08 10.97
CA GLN A 320 -19.96 -19.73 10.16
C GLN A 320 -19.94 -20.45 8.81
N HIS A 321 -21.12 -20.67 8.24
CA HIS A 321 -21.29 -21.28 6.90
C HIS A 321 -22.26 -20.50 6.00
N ALA A 322 -22.72 -19.32 6.45
CA ALA A 322 -23.73 -18.53 5.76
C ALA A 322 -23.16 -17.79 4.53
N SER A 323 -21.90 -17.38 4.56
CA SER A 323 -21.28 -16.64 3.46
C SER A 323 -19.88 -17.18 3.11
N PRO A 324 -19.62 -17.54 1.84
CA PRO A 324 -18.29 -17.94 1.40
C PRO A 324 -17.30 -16.76 1.34
N HIS A 325 -17.78 -15.52 1.36
CA HIS A 325 -16.95 -14.31 1.30
C HIS A 325 -16.31 -13.94 2.63
N PHE A 326 -16.74 -14.55 3.74
CA PHE A 326 -16.22 -14.30 5.07
C PHE A 326 -15.48 -15.52 5.62
N PRO A 327 -14.62 -15.36 6.65
CA PRO A 327 -13.92 -16.49 7.24
C PRO A 327 -14.90 -17.57 7.68
N GLN A 328 -14.60 -18.83 7.38
CA GLN A 328 -15.41 -19.93 7.90
C GLN A 328 -15.10 -20.21 9.37
N VAL A 329 -13.89 -19.83 9.80
CA VAL A 329 -13.40 -19.97 11.17
C VAL A 329 -12.63 -18.72 11.59
N THR A 330 -12.72 -18.31 12.85
CA THR A 330 -11.93 -17.23 13.45
C THR A 330 -11.69 -17.47 14.93
N PHE A 331 -10.67 -16.84 15.52
CA PHE A 331 -10.47 -16.84 16.98
C PHE A 331 -11.41 -15.86 17.67
N ASP A 332 -11.74 -14.76 17.01
CA ASP A 332 -12.63 -13.71 17.50
C ASP A 332 -13.31 -13.04 16.29
N PRO A 333 -14.65 -12.90 16.25
CA PRO A 333 -15.36 -12.17 15.19
C PRO A 333 -14.95 -10.68 15.07
N GLU A 334 -14.44 -10.08 16.15
CA GLU A 334 -13.99 -8.68 16.20
C GLU A 334 -12.47 -8.54 16.03
N GLU A 335 -11.77 -9.59 15.60
CA GLU A 335 -10.30 -9.54 15.48
C GLU A 335 -9.81 -8.45 14.50
N VAL A 336 -8.72 -7.79 14.89
CA VAL A 336 -7.92 -6.92 14.03
C VAL A 336 -6.62 -7.65 13.72
N LEU A 337 -6.59 -8.34 12.58
CA LEU A 337 -5.43 -9.11 12.13
C LEU A 337 -4.22 -8.20 11.90
N ASP A 338 -4.42 -7.06 11.25
CA ASP A 338 -3.35 -6.10 10.96
C ASP A 338 -3.80 -4.65 11.25
N PRO A 339 -3.18 -3.95 12.22
CA PRO A 339 -3.61 -2.60 12.63
C PRO A 339 -3.32 -1.50 11.59
N THR A 340 -2.58 -1.80 10.52
CA THR A 340 -2.33 -0.86 9.40
C THR A 340 -3.59 -0.63 8.56
N PHE A 341 -4.61 -1.49 8.70
CA PHE A 341 -5.88 -1.42 8.00
C PHE A 341 -6.93 -0.81 8.94
N TYR A 342 -7.08 0.52 8.91
CA TYR A 342 -8.05 1.25 9.75
C TYR A 342 -9.01 2.13 8.95
N THR A 343 -8.94 2.11 7.61
CA THR A 343 -9.86 2.92 6.80
C THR A 343 -11.24 2.27 6.76
N ARG A 344 -12.23 2.94 7.34
CA ARG A 344 -13.64 2.62 7.20
C ARG A 344 -14.24 3.31 5.96
N ALA A 345 -15.22 2.66 5.33
CA ALA A 345 -15.95 3.19 4.17
C ALA A 345 -15.04 3.83 3.10
N PRO A 346 -14.07 3.09 2.52
CA PRO A 346 -13.12 3.66 1.59
C PRO A 346 -13.82 4.14 0.31
N VAL A 347 -13.56 5.39 -0.08
CA VAL A 347 -14.14 6.06 -1.25
C VAL A 347 -13.91 5.32 -2.57
N THR A 348 -12.85 4.51 -2.63
CA THR A 348 -12.47 3.68 -3.77
C THR A 348 -13.42 2.53 -4.05
N SER A 349 -14.33 2.20 -3.13
CA SER A 349 -15.33 1.15 -3.37
C SER A 349 -16.20 1.49 -4.59
N ALA A 350 -16.55 2.76 -4.77
CA ALA A 350 -17.37 3.23 -5.89
C ALA A 350 -16.69 3.03 -7.25
N GLU A 351 -15.35 3.07 -7.30
CA GLU A 351 -14.57 2.83 -8.53
C GLU A 351 -14.25 1.33 -8.71
N MET A 352 -13.96 0.59 -7.62
CA MET A 352 -13.58 -0.82 -7.70
C MET A 352 -14.75 -1.76 -7.99
N ASN A 353 -15.94 -1.52 -7.42
CA ASN A 353 -17.07 -2.44 -7.59
C ASN A 353 -17.45 -2.62 -9.07
N PRO A 354 -17.62 -1.55 -9.88
CA PRO A 354 -17.91 -1.70 -11.30
C PRO A 354 -16.81 -2.44 -12.09
N LEU A 355 -15.54 -2.27 -11.70
CA LEU A 355 -14.43 -2.99 -12.33
C LEU A 355 -14.51 -4.51 -12.06
N ILE A 356 -14.84 -4.90 -10.83
CA ILE A 356 -15.02 -6.32 -10.46
C ILE A 356 -16.24 -6.90 -11.15
N GLU A 357 -17.36 -6.17 -11.20
CA GLU A 357 -18.58 -6.59 -11.89
C GLU A 357 -18.35 -6.78 -13.39
N THR A 358 -17.57 -5.89 -14.01
CA THR A 358 -17.33 -5.90 -15.47
C THR A 358 -16.31 -6.96 -15.87
N TYR A 359 -15.19 -7.06 -15.17
CA TYR A 359 -14.04 -7.89 -15.56
C TYR A 359 -13.94 -9.21 -14.77
N GLY A 360 -14.84 -9.41 -13.81
CA GLY A 360 -14.88 -10.59 -12.95
C GLY A 360 -13.94 -10.50 -11.75
N GLY A 361 -14.07 -11.50 -10.87
CA GLY A 361 -13.40 -11.55 -9.58
C GLY A 361 -14.38 -11.51 -8.42
N ALA A 362 -13.91 -11.16 -7.22
CA ALA A 362 -14.71 -11.21 -6.00
C ALA A 362 -14.09 -10.37 -4.86
N GLY A 363 -14.77 -10.33 -3.71
CA GLY A 363 -14.20 -9.95 -2.44
C GLY A 363 -14.17 -11.14 -1.47
N ILE A 364 -13.13 -11.22 -0.65
CA ILE A 364 -13.02 -12.20 0.44
C ILE A 364 -12.39 -11.57 1.68
N VAL A 365 -12.92 -11.94 2.84
CA VAL A 365 -12.38 -11.62 4.16
C VAL A 365 -11.71 -12.87 4.72
N VAL A 366 -10.50 -12.71 5.26
CA VAL A 366 -9.72 -13.76 5.91
C VAL A 366 -9.58 -13.50 7.40
N SER A 367 -9.41 -14.57 8.18
CA SER A 367 -9.10 -14.50 9.61
C SER A 367 -7.65 -14.87 9.91
N LEU A 368 -7.18 -14.56 11.12
CA LEU A 368 -5.90 -15.05 11.62
C LEU A 368 -5.90 -16.58 11.67
N ALA A 369 -7.00 -17.20 12.11
CA ALA A 369 -7.13 -18.66 12.16
C ALA A 369 -6.93 -19.30 10.77
N GLU A 370 -7.52 -18.72 9.73
CA GLU A 370 -7.34 -19.19 8.35
C GLU A 370 -5.90 -18.97 7.87
N CYS A 371 -5.32 -17.81 8.17
CA CYS A 371 -3.92 -17.51 7.82
C CYS A 371 -2.95 -18.50 8.47
N LEU A 372 -3.13 -18.81 9.76
CA LEU A 372 -2.30 -19.78 10.48
C LEU A 372 -2.48 -21.20 9.95
N ARG A 373 -3.71 -21.59 9.61
CA ARG A 373 -3.98 -22.90 8.99
C ARG A 373 -3.29 -23.06 7.64
N ARG A 374 -3.24 -22.00 6.83
CA ARG A 374 -2.54 -22.01 5.53
C ARG A 374 -1.04 -21.84 5.64
N TYR A 375 -0.54 -21.22 6.72
CA TYR A 375 0.86 -20.84 6.87
C TYR A 375 1.86 -21.96 6.53
N PRO A 376 1.72 -23.21 7.01
CA PRO A 376 2.64 -24.30 6.66
C PRO A 376 2.68 -24.62 5.17
N VAL A 377 1.57 -24.43 4.44
CA VAL A 377 1.47 -24.63 2.99
C VAL A 377 2.11 -23.47 2.23
N LEU A 378 1.95 -22.24 2.72
CA LEU A 378 2.50 -21.04 2.09
C LEU A 378 4.03 -20.98 2.21
N ARG A 379 4.59 -21.39 3.35
CA ARG A 379 6.03 -21.26 3.63
C ARG A 379 6.94 -21.83 2.52
N PRO A 380 6.74 -23.07 2.03
CA PRO A 380 7.52 -23.61 0.92
C PRO A 380 7.48 -22.78 -0.37
N TRP A 381 6.33 -22.18 -0.72
CA TRP A 381 6.20 -21.37 -1.93
C TRP A 381 7.03 -20.09 -1.88
N TYR A 382 7.18 -19.52 -0.69
CA TYR A 382 7.96 -18.29 -0.49
C TYR A 382 9.44 -18.51 -0.19
N ALA A 383 9.86 -19.76 0.06
CA ALA A 383 11.23 -20.07 0.46
C ALA A 383 12.29 -19.65 -0.58
N GLY A 384 11.94 -19.70 -1.88
CA GLY A 384 12.82 -19.28 -2.98
C GLY A 384 12.67 -17.82 -3.40
N THR A 385 11.86 -17.03 -2.69
CA THR A 385 11.64 -15.61 -3.01
C THR A 385 12.54 -14.72 -2.14
N SER A 386 12.59 -13.44 -2.48
CA SER A 386 13.14 -12.36 -1.63
C SER A 386 12.45 -12.23 -0.26
N ARG A 387 11.32 -12.92 -0.04
CA ARG A 387 10.45 -12.79 1.13
C ARG A 387 10.07 -14.16 1.72
N PRO A 388 11.04 -14.94 2.22
CA PRO A 388 10.73 -16.20 2.87
C PRO A 388 9.89 -15.98 4.12
N LEU A 389 8.87 -16.82 4.31
CA LEU A 389 8.03 -16.80 5.51
C LEU A 389 8.77 -17.49 6.68
N PRO A 390 8.94 -16.82 7.84
CA PRO A 390 9.68 -17.35 8.99
C PRO A 390 9.01 -18.59 9.58
N GLY A 391 9.77 -19.37 10.35
CA GLY A 391 9.21 -20.51 11.08
C GLY A 391 8.26 -20.09 12.20
N ASP A 392 8.62 -19.03 12.92
CA ASP A 392 7.80 -18.44 13.96
C ASP A 392 7.00 -17.26 13.39
N PHE A 393 5.69 -17.46 13.18
CA PHE A 393 4.81 -16.42 12.67
C PHE A 393 4.63 -15.24 13.65
N ARG A 394 4.95 -15.41 14.94
CA ARG A 394 4.80 -14.36 15.97
C ARG A 394 5.78 -13.20 15.78
N THR A 395 6.82 -13.40 14.97
CA THR A 395 7.77 -12.35 14.59
C THR A 395 7.26 -11.48 13.45
N VAL A 396 6.23 -11.93 12.72
CA VAL A 396 5.63 -11.19 11.61
C VAL A 396 4.95 -9.94 12.16
N ARG A 397 5.18 -8.81 11.48
CA ARG A 397 4.58 -7.51 11.82
C ARG A 397 3.67 -7.00 10.72
N GLU A 398 3.86 -7.44 9.48
CA GLU A 398 3.00 -7.08 8.35
C GLU A 398 2.47 -8.34 7.68
N TRP A 399 1.14 -8.50 7.73
CA TRP A 399 0.48 -9.74 7.31
C TRP A 399 -0.08 -9.69 5.89
N SER A 400 -0.03 -8.55 5.19
CA SER A 400 -0.62 -8.37 3.85
C SER A 400 -0.31 -9.52 2.86
N LEU A 401 0.94 -9.98 2.78
CA LEU A 401 1.32 -11.08 1.88
C LEU A 401 0.64 -12.41 2.25
N VAL A 402 0.60 -12.73 3.54
CA VAL A 402 -0.03 -13.96 4.06
C VAL A 402 -1.54 -13.89 3.86
N MET A 403 -2.14 -12.72 4.13
CA MET A 403 -3.55 -12.46 3.90
C MET A 403 -3.92 -12.65 2.44
N ALA A 404 -3.22 -11.97 1.51
CA ALA A 404 -3.51 -12.02 0.09
C ALA A 404 -3.49 -13.46 -0.44
N THR A 405 -2.45 -14.23 -0.07
CA THR A 405 -2.31 -15.62 -0.53
C THR A 405 -3.34 -16.55 0.10
N THR A 406 -3.61 -16.37 1.41
CA THR A 406 -4.69 -17.10 2.08
C THR A 406 -6.05 -16.81 1.43
N GLY A 407 -6.31 -15.55 1.09
CA GLY A 407 -7.51 -15.11 0.39
C GLY A 407 -7.65 -15.75 -0.98
N VAL A 408 -6.55 -15.86 -1.74
CA VAL A 408 -6.53 -16.58 -3.03
C VAL A 408 -6.89 -18.05 -2.86
N LEU A 409 -6.25 -18.76 -1.93
CA LEU A 409 -6.53 -20.20 -1.74
C LEU A 409 -7.95 -20.43 -1.26
N ASN A 410 -8.44 -19.59 -0.36
CA ASN A 410 -9.82 -19.67 0.12
C ASN A 410 -10.82 -19.31 -1.00
N ALA A 411 -10.53 -18.33 -1.85
CA ALA A 411 -11.39 -17.96 -2.97
C ALA A 411 -11.46 -19.07 -4.03
N LEU A 412 -10.34 -19.75 -4.31
CA LEU A 412 -10.31 -20.93 -5.19
C LEU A 412 -11.10 -22.10 -4.58
N ASP A 413 -10.84 -22.45 -3.33
CA ASP A 413 -11.54 -23.56 -2.65
C ASP A 413 -13.05 -23.33 -2.53
N ARG A 414 -13.48 -22.07 -2.44
CA ARG A 414 -14.88 -21.67 -2.32
C ARG A 414 -15.54 -21.35 -3.65
N GLY A 415 -14.82 -21.46 -4.77
CA GLY A 415 -15.33 -21.16 -6.11
C GLY A 415 -15.71 -19.68 -6.32
N LEU A 416 -15.10 -18.75 -5.57
CA LEU A 416 -15.32 -17.31 -5.72
C LEU A 416 -14.61 -16.72 -6.93
N ILE A 417 -13.54 -17.35 -7.38
CA ILE A 417 -12.85 -17.04 -8.63
C ILE A 417 -12.70 -18.31 -9.46
N LYS A 418 -12.63 -18.16 -10.79
CA LYS A 418 -12.56 -19.28 -11.72
C LYS A 418 -11.27 -20.08 -11.54
N SER A 419 -11.38 -21.39 -11.46
CA SER A 419 -10.23 -22.32 -11.47
C SER A 419 -9.62 -22.43 -12.87
N GLY A 420 -8.41 -22.98 -12.98
CA GLY A 420 -7.75 -23.24 -14.27
C GLY A 420 -7.15 -22.00 -14.95
N GLY A 421 -7.25 -20.83 -14.32
CA GLY A 421 -6.60 -19.59 -14.76
C GLY A 421 -5.30 -19.29 -14.03
N GLU A 422 -4.84 -18.03 -14.14
CA GLU A 422 -3.67 -17.52 -13.43
C GLU A 422 -4.07 -16.47 -12.39
N VAL A 423 -3.52 -16.55 -11.19
CA VAL A 423 -3.76 -15.56 -10.13
C VAL A 423 -2.45 -14.84 -9.80
N VAL A 424 -2.44 -13.52 -10.00
CA VAL A 424 -1.31 -12.65 -9.66
C VAL A 424 -1.53 -12.07 -8.27
N VAL A 425 -0.77 -12.56 -7.29
CA VAL A 425 -0.77 -12.07 -5.91
C VAL A 425 0.10 -10.82 -5.83
N HIS A 426 -0.50 -9.69 -5.49
CA HIS A 426 0.21 -8.44 -5.23
C HIS A 426 0.85 -8.51 -3.84
N GLY A 427 2.15 -8.75 -3.78
CA GLY A 427 2.94 -8.71 -2.55
C GLY A 427 3.14 -7.26 -2.10
N SER A 428 2.26 -6.79 -1.21
CA SER A 428 2.20 -5.37 -0.84
C SER A 428 2.85 -4.99 0.50
N GLY A 429 3.15 -5.98 1.33
CA GLY A 429 3.82 -5.80 2.60
C GLY A 429 4.12 -7.14 3.25
N PHE A 430 5.35 -7.29 3.73
CA PHE A 430 5.79 -8.40 4.56
C PHE A 430 7.11 -8.05 5.24
N TYR A 431 7.14 -8.11 6.56
CA TYR A 431 8.35 -7.97 7.35
C TYR A 431 8.15 -8.52 8.76
N THR A 432 9.26 -8.85 9.38
CA THR A 432 9.41 -9.38 10.72
C THR A 432 10.13 -8.37 11.61
N THR A 433 10.16 -8.63 12.91
CA THR A 433 10.95 -7.85 13.88
C THR A 433 12.45 -7.82 13.60
N ALA A 434 12.97 -8.73 12.76
CA ALA A 434 14.39 -8.76 12.40
C ALA A 434 14.73 -7.85 11.21
N ASP A 435 13.73 -7.37 10.46
CA ASP A 435 13.93 -6.65 9.21
C ASP A 435 14.09 -5.12 9.40
N TYR A 436 13.94 -4.62 10.63
CA TYR A 436 14.06 -3.19 10.92
C TYR A 436 14.41 -2.95 12.39
N MET A 437 14.94 -1.76 12.65
CA MET A 437 15.07 -1.23 14.01
C MET A 437 13.80 -0.47 14.38
N PRO A 438 13.11 -0.82 15.47
CA PRO A 438 11.99 -0.05 15.99
C PRO A 438 12.38 1.39 16.28
N LEU A 439 11.42 2.30 16.16
CA LEU A 439 11.61 3.70 16.55
C LEU A 439 11.75 3.81 18.08
N GLU A 440 12.76 4.56 18.54
CA GLU A 440 12.97 4.82 19.97
C GLU A 440 11.86 5.70 20.54
N ARG A 441 11.58 5.56 21.83
CA ARG A 441 10.48 6.28 22.49
C ARG A 441 10.72 7.78 22.50
N GLU A 442 11.97 8.17 22.68
CA GLU A 442 12.48 9.53 22.70
C GLU A 442 12.36 10.20 21.32
N ALA A 443 12.24 9.42 20.24
CA ALA A 443 11.99 9.92 18.90
C ALA A 443 10.50 10.05 18.55
N MET A 444 9.60 9.85 19.53
CA MET A 444 8.16 9.92 19.36
C MET A 444 7.54 10.95 20.31
N THR A 445 6.67 11.81 19.77
CA THR A 445 5.88 12.74 20.57
C THR A 445 4.43 12.29 20.62
N VAL A 446 3.91 12.01 21.81
CA VAL A 446 2.51 11.61 21.98
C VAL A 446 1.60 12.83 21.86
N VAL A 447 0.54 12.72 21.06
CA VAL A 447 -0.44 13.78 20.83
C VAL A 447 -1.86 13.22 20.95
N ARG A 448 -2.81 14.06 21.35
CA ARG A 448 -4.25 13.74 21.38
C ARG A 448 -5.11 14.82 20.74
N THR A 449 -4.61 16.05 20.69
CA THR A 449 -5.32 17.24 20.24
C THR A 449 -4.54 18.01 19.17
N VAL A 450 -5.19 18.99 18.55
CA VAL A 450 -4.52 19.90 17.59
C VAL A 450 -3.46 20.74 18.33
N ASP A 451 -3.75 21.17 19.55
CA ASP A 451 -2.80 21.95 20.37
C ASP A 451 -1.55 21.15 20.72
N ASP A 452 -1.67 19.84 20.97
CA ASP A 452 -0.50 18.97 21.17
C ASP A 452 0.38 18.91 19.92
N ILE A 453 -0.23 18.89 18.72
CA ILE A 453 0.50 18.94 17.45
C ILE A 453 1.22 20.29 17.30
N VAL A 454 0.54 21.40 17.60
CA VAL A 454 1.16 22.74 17.55
C VAL A 454 2.36 22.82 18.52
N ALA A 455 2.19 22.35 19.75
CA ALA A 455 3.25 22.33 20.75
C ALA A 455 4.45 21.48 20.34
N ALA A 456 4.22 20.37 19.63
CA ALA A 456 5.28 19.50 19.12
C ALA A 456 6.04 20.07 17.92
N LEU A 457 5.51 21.11 17.25
CA LEU A 457 6.07 21.71 16.03
C LEU A 457 6.54 23.17 16.24
N THR A 458 6.52 23.65 17.48
CA THR A 458 6.90 25.02 17.87
C THR A 458 8.26 25.02 18.53
#